data_AF-A0A6L5FMS4-F1
#
_entry.id   AF-A0A6L5FMS4-F1
#
_cell.length_a   1.000
_cell.length_b   1.000
_cell.length_c   1.000
_cell.angle_alpha   90.00
_cell.angle_beta   90.00
_cell.angle_gamma   90.00
#
_symmetry.space_group_name_H-M   'P 1'
#
loop_
_entity.id
_entity.type
_entity.pdbx_description
1 polymer ?
#
loop_
_entity_poly.entity_id
_entity_poly.type
_entity_poly.pdbx_seq_one_letter_code
_entity_poly.pdbx_strand_id
1 'polypeptide(L)'
;MPSCYILGGGKTVNFTQLRYFVAVAQSRNLTRASAELRVAQPAISRQIKLLEEELGTPLLVRHHRGVELTDAGTLLQQRSEFLVRTLEETRTEIMELSAEPTGELRLGCPPSLTRHLIGEALEQYLNRHPRVRVRLQEAMSDHLCQLVLSDQLDMAIISTFASKPHLETTPLYPEAIWLFGPPGKLSRRTPVPLQAIAKLPLLLSMPNNATRALLERRMAEAGLTMKVLVETDSIAVVHNLVQKGIGYTAAPFSSHQDSIKAGLMSGGPIADLVIQRSLVRRSDRPITRAMQAFLIVLQDQITYSGFLAMCDLSAPRRKKRSSSNNRKRLSSKRIHGFPGRSRGSEVADRSGRR
;
A
#
# COMPACT_ATOMS: atom_id res chain seq x y z
N MET A 1 36.13 -12.67 -21.97
CA MET A 1 36.49 -11.27 -21.67
C MET A 1 36.49 -11.12 -20.15
N PRO A 2 37.64 -10.96 -19.48
CA PRO A 2 37.68 -10.96 -18.01
C PRO A 2 37.19 -9.61 -17.46
N SER A 3 36.27 -9.69 -16.51
CA SER A 3 35.74 -8.58 -15.73
C SER A 3 36.78 -8.20 -14.67
N CYS A 4 37.49 -7.09 -14.90
CA CYS A 4 38.43 -6.52 -13.94
C CYS A 4 38.15 -5.01 -13.82
N TYR A 5 37.82 -4.55 -12.62
CA TYR A 5 37.96 -3.15 -12.25
C TYR A 5 39.12 -3.02 -11.26
N ILE A 6 40.04 -2.12 -11.59
CA ILE A 6 41.27 -1.85 -10.83
C ILE A 6 40.93 -0.81 -9.75
N LEU A 7 41.08 -1.18 -8.48
CA LEU A 7 41.39 -0.25 -7.40
C LEU A 7 42.87 -0.49 -7.03
N GLY A 8 43.67 0.58 -7.01
CA GLY A 8 45.12 0.50 -6.83
C GLY A 8 45.51 -0.18 -5.51
N GLY A 9 46.49 -1.08 -5.57
CA GLY A 9 47.09 -1.71 -4.38
C GLY A 9 46.95 -3.24 -4.23
N GLY A 10 46.82 -4.00 -5.32
CA GLY A 10 47.36 -5.37 -5.39
C GLY A 10 46.58 -6.52 -4.74
N LYS A 11 45.28 -6.38 -4.49
CA LYS A 11 44.39 -7.47 -4.06
C LYS A 11 42.95 -7.19 -4.53
N THR A 12 42.32 -8.12 -5.25
CA THR A 12 41.02 -7.90 -5.94
C THR A 12 39.90 -8.86 -5.52
N VAL A 13 38.86 -8.34 -4.85
CA VAL A 13 37.73 -9.12 -4.35
C VAL A 13 36.90 -9.59 -5.54
N ASN A 14 36.81 -10.90 -5.71
CA ASN A 14 36.07 -11.50 -6.80
C ASN A 14 34.61 -11.76 -6.40
N PHE A 15 33.67 -11.45 -7.28
CA PHE A 15 32.24 -11.73 -7.07
C PHE A 15 31.94 -13.21 -6.75
N THR A 16 32.72 -14.14 -7.32
CA THR A 16 32.59 -15.57 -7.03
C THR A 16 32.89 -15.88 -5.56
N GLN A 17 33.87 -15.20 -4.97
CA GLN A 17 34.23 -15.36 -3.56
C GLN A 17 33.13 -14.81 -2.66
N LEU A 18 32.59 -13.63 -2.99
CA LEU A 18 31.44 -13.03 -2.30
C LEU A 18 30.21 -13.92 -2.33
N ARG A 19 29.86 -14.48 -3.50
CA ARG A 19 28.71 -15.39 -3.66
C ARG A 19 28.86 -16.64 -2.80
N TYR A 20 30.06 -17.22 -2.76
CA TYR A 20 30.36 -18.41 -1.95
C TYR A 20 30.32 -18.10 -0.45
N PHE A 21 30.86 -16.94 -0.06
CA PHE A 21 30.79 -16.47 1.31
C PHE A 21 29.33 -16.29 1.78
N VAL A 22 28.49 -15.59 1.00
CA VAL A 22 27.06 -15.36 1.35
C VAL A 22 26.31 -16.68 1.52
N ALA A 23 26.49 -17.64 0.61
CA ALA A 23 25.83 -18.95 0.71
C ALA A 23 26.25 -19.71 1.98
N VAL A 24 27.52 -19.65 2.37
CA VAL A 24 28.01 -20.26 3.62
C VAL A 24 27.50 -19.52 4.85
N ALA A 25 27.46 -18.19 4.81
CA ALA A 25 26.97 -17.34 5.89
C ALA A 25 25.47 -17.59 6.19
N GLN A 26 24.66 -17.79 5.15
CA GLN A 26 23.23 -18.06 5.25
C GLN A 26 22.95 -19.50 5.72
N SER A 27 23.66 -20.48 5.16
CA SER A 27 23.46 -21.89 5.48
C SER A 27 24.12 -22.31 6.81
N ARG A 28 25.07 -21.51 7.32
CA ARG A 28 25.94 -21.82 8.47
C ARG A 28 26.64 -23.18 8.35
N ASN A 29 26.76 -23.69 7.12
CA ASN A 29 27.23 -25.04 6.84
C ASN A 29 27.82 -25.13 5.42
N LEU A 30 29.11 -25.48 5.34
CA LEU A 30 29.84 -25.59 4.07
C LEU A 30 29.29 -26.68 3.13
N THR A 31 28.85 -27.81 3.67
CA THR A 31 28.27 -28.92 2.89
C THR A 31 26.91 -28.54 2.31
N ARG A 32 26.08 -27.82 3.08
CA ARG A 32 24.80 -27.30 2.60
C ARG A 32 24.99 -26.25 1.51
N ALA A 33 25.90 -25.30 1.70
CA ALA A 33 26.26 -24.31 0.68
C ALA A 33 26.81 -24.98 -0.60
N SER A 34 27.61 -26.04 -0.45
CA SER A 34 28.12 -26.84 -1.57
C SER A 34 27.02 -27.47 -2.40
N ALA A 35 26.01 -28.06 -1.74
CA ALA A 35 24.85 -28.64 -2.40
C ALA A 35 24.00 -27.58 -3.13
N GLU A 36 23.77 -26.44 -2.49
CA GLU A 36 22.98 -25.33 -3.05
C GLU A 36 23.65 -24.69 -4.28
N LEU A 37 24.96 -24.44 -4.19
CA LEU A 37 25.73 -23.83 -5.26
C LEU A 37 26.14 -24.82 -6.36
N ARG A 38 25.97 -26.12 -6.13
CA ARG A 38 26.48 -27.22 -6.98
C ARG A 38 27.98 -27.11 -7.26
N VAL A 39 28.75 -26.76 -6.24
CA VAL A 39 30.21 -26.56 -6.30
C VAL A 39 30.85 -27.40 -5.20
N ALA A 40 31.97 -28.06 -5.50
CA ALA A 40 32.68 -28.88 -4.52
C ALA A 40 33.11 -28.07 -3.27
N GLN A 41 32.86 -28.62 -2.09
CA GLN A 41 33.18 -27.99 -0.80
C GLN A 41 34.64 -27.48 -0.67
N PRO A 42 35.68 -28.19 -1.17
CA PRO A 42 37.06 -27.68 -1.13
C PRO A 42 37.25 -26.39 -1.93
N ALA A 43 36.54 -26.23 -3.05
CA ALA A 43 36.61 -25.03 -3.88
C ALA A 43 35.99 -23.81 -3.17
N ILE A 44 34.83 -24.00 -2.52
CA ILE A 44 34.18 -22.97 -1.70
C ILE A 44 35.11 -22.54 -0.55
N SER A 45 35.64 -23.51 0.19
CA SER A 45 36.56 -23.26 1.31
C SER A 45 37.80 -22.47 0.87
N ARG A 46 38.39 -22.82 -0.28
CA ARG A 46 39.56 -22.14 -0.83
C ARG A 46 39.26 -20.69 -1.20
N GLN A 47 38.13 -20.44 -1.87
CA GLN A 47 37.74 -19.09 -2.29
C GLN A 47 37.45 -18.16 -1.10
N ILE A 48 36.82 -18.67 -0.04
CA ILE A 48 36.59 -17.88 1.17
C ILE A 48 37.91 -17.56 1.88
N LYS A 49 38.85 -18.52 1.92
CA LYS A 49 40.18 -18.26 2.49
C LYS A 49 40.93 -17.16 1.73
N LEU A 50 40.86 -17.18 0.39
CA LEU A 50 41.44 -16.12 -0.44
C LEU A 50 40.79 -14.76 -0.14
N LEU A 51 39.47 -14.72 0.07
CA LEU A 51 38.76 -13.51 0.47
C LEU A 51 39.19 -12.98 1.84
N GLU A 52 39.40 -13.87 2.82
CA GLU A 52 39.92 -13.51 4.15
C GLU A 52 41.35 -12.97 4.08
N GLU A 53 42.22 -13.60 3.29
CA GLU A 53 43.59 -13.15 3.02
C GLU A 53 43.60 -11.78 2.30
N GLU A 54 42.55 -11.50 1.55
CA GLU A 54 42.38 -10.26 0.83
C GLU A 54 41.98 -9.10 1.73
N LEU A 55 40.95 -9.33 2.55
CA LEU A 55 40.42 -8.36 3.49
C LEU A 55 41.31 -8.24 4.74
N GLY A 56 42.29 -9.13 4.90
CA GLY A 56 43.24 -9.13 6.03
C GLY A 56 42.61 -9.52 7.36
N THR A 57 41.43 -10.15 7.35
CA THR A 57 40.67 -10.51 8.56
C THR A 57 39.87 -11.80 8.35
N PRO A 58 39.79 -12.68 9.37
CA PRO A 58 38.93 -13.87 9.30
C PRO A 58 37.46 -13.46 9.28
N LEU A 59 36.69 -14.09 8.40
CA LEU A 59 35.26 -13.88 8.24
C LEU A 59 34.45 -15.01 8.89
N LEU A 60 35.03 -16.20 8.96
CA LEU A 60 34.39 -17.42 9.47
C LEU A 60 35.17 -18.06 10.61
N VAL A 61 34.45 -18.57 11.60
CA VAL A 61 34.97 -19.50 12.62
C VAL A 61 34.41 -20.89 12.33
N ARG A 62 35.28 -21.86 12.09
CA ARG A 62 34.90 -23.24 11.72
C ARG A 62 35.04 -24.16 12.93
N HIS A 63 34.03 -24.99 13.16
CA HIS A 63 34.04 -25.97 14.25
C HIS A 63 33.27 -27.24 13.84
N HIS A 64 33.37 -28.29 14.65
CA HIS A 64 32.75 -29.61 14.41
C HIS A 64 31.23 -29.59 14.09
N ARG A 65 30.51 -28.56 14.54
CA ARG A 65 29.05 -28.40 14.34
C ARG A 65 28.66 -27.54 13.13
N GLY A 66 29.61 -26.88 12.47
CA GLY A 66 29.29 -25.96 11.38
C GLY A 66 30.21 -24.73 11.32
N VAL A 67 29.60 -23.60 10.93
CA VAL A 67 30.30 -22.34 10.68
C VAL A 67 29.59 -21.19 11.40
N GLU A 68 30.37 -20.40 12.14
CA GLU A 68 29.96 -19.10 12.70
C GLU A 68 30.63 -17.95 11.96
N LEU A 69 29.99 -16.78 11.98
CA LEU A 69 30.55 -15.54 11.42
C LEU A 69 31.30 -14.79 12.50
N THR A 70 32.42 -14.17 12.13
CA THR A 70 33.04 -13.12 12.94
C THR A 70 32.25 -11.82 12.85
N ASP A 71 32.63 -10.79 13.61
CA ASP A 71 32.06 -9.43 13.44
C ASP A 71 32.29 -8.90 12.03
N ALA A 72 33.49 -9.11 11.48
CA ALA A 72 33.82 -8.79 10.10
C ALA A 72 32.98 -9.60 9.09
N GLY A 73 32.77 -10.89 9.36
CA GLY A 73 31.89 -11.75 8.57
C GLY A 73 30.43 -11.29 8.59
N THR A 74 29.93 -10.85 9.74
CA THR A 74 28.56 -10.36 9.90
C THR A 74 28.36 -9.05 9.13
N LEU A 75 29.31 -8.11 9.24
CA LEU A 75 29.29 -6.88 8.46
C LEU A 75 29.36 -7.17 6.95
N LEU A 76 30.25 -8.07 6.54
CA LEU A 76 30.38 -8.46 5.14
C LEU A 76 29.12 -9.14 4.63
N GLN A 77 28.47 -10.00 5.42
CA GLN A 77 27.22 -10.66 5.02
C GLN A 77 26.15 -9.61 4.68
N GLN A 78 25.92 -8.65 5.58
CA GLN A 78 24.93 -7.59 5.37
C GLN A 78 25.19 -6.78 4.10
N ARG A 79 26.46 -6.48 3.79
CA ARG A 79 26.83 -5.72 2.59
C ARG A 79 26.81 -6.57 1.31
N SER A 80 27.21 -7.83 1.41
CA SER A 80 27.37 -8.73 0.26
C SER A 80 26.04 -9.28 -0.23
N GLU A 81 25.08 -9.53 0.65
CA GLU A 81 23.73 -9.91 0.25
C GLU A 81 23.10 -8.87 -0.67
N PHE A 82 23.31 -7.59 -0.36
CA PHE A 82 22.89 -6.48 -1.20
C PHE A 82 23.61 -6.47 -2.57
N LEU A 83 24.94 -6.62 -2.58
CA LEU A 83 25.72 -6.60 -3.84
C LEU A 83 25.38 -7.78 -4.75
N VAL A 84 25.26 -8.99 -4.19
CA VAL A 84 24.89 -10.20 -4.94
C VAL A 84 23.49 -10.05 -5.53
N ARG A 85 22.52 -9.59 -4.74
CA ARG A 85 21.17 -9.32 -5.21
C ARG A 85 21.13 -8.29 -6.33
N THR A 86 21.82 -7.17 -6.18
CA THR A 86 21.89 -6.12 -7.21
C THR A 86 22.46 -6.65 -8.52
N LEU A 87 23.49 -7.49 -8.44
CA LEU A 87 24.11 -8.05 -9.63
C LEU A 87 23.22 -9.10 -10.31
N GLU A 88 22.50 -9.92 -9.54
CA GLU A 88 21.51 -10.85 -10.08
C GLU A 88 20.30 -10.10 -10.68
N GLU A 89 19.83 -9.03 -10.04
CA GLU A 89 18.82 -8.12 -10.58
C GLU A 89 19.32 -7.48 -11.88
N THR A 90 20.53 -6.94 -11.90
CA THR A 90 21.14 -6.36 -13.11
C THR A 90 21.29 -7.39 -14.23
N ARG A 91 21.74 -8.61 -13.90
CA ARG A 91 21.85 -9.72 -14.85
C ARG A 91 20.48 -10.09 -15.40
N THR A 92 19.48 -10.15 -14.53
CA THR A 92 18.08 -10.40 -14.87
C THR A 92 17.58 -9.29 -15.79
N GLU A 93 17.73 -8.02 -15.44
CA GLU A 93 17.37 -6.85 -16.25
C GLU A 93 18.03 -6.85 -17.64
N ILE A 94 19.31 -7.26 -17.74
CA ILE A 94 20.04 -7.39 -19.01
C ILE A 94 19.54 -8.58 -19.83
N MET A 95 19.30 -9.74 -19.21
CA MET A 95 18.71 -10.91 -19.88
C MET A 95 17.24 -10.66 -20.27
N GLU A 96 16.56 -9.78 -19.55
CA GLU A 96 15.20 -9.27 -19.76
C GLU A 96 15.15 -8.07 -20.70
N LEU A 97 16.15 -7.84 -21.56
CA LEU A 97 15.91 -7.09 -22.80
C LEU A 97 14.81 -7.74 -23.68
N SER A 98 14.37 -8.96 -23.33
CA SER A 98 13.08 -9.58 -23.69
C SER A 98 11.87 -8.90 -23.00
N ALA A 99 10.78 -8.67 -23.74
CA ALA A 99 9.66 -7.76 -23.40
C ALA A 99 8.79 -8.09 -22.17
N GLU A 100 8.99 -9.21 -21.46
CA GLU A 100 8.05 -9.67 -20.43
C GLU A 100 8.71 -9.68 -19.03
N PRO A 101 8.08 -9.06 -18.00
CA PRO A 101 8.57 -9.03 -16.62
C PRO A 101 8.81 -10.43 -16.03
N THR A 102 9.96 -10.64 -15.36
CA THR A 102 10.22 -11.86 -14.57
C THR A 102 10.84 -11.50 -13.20
N GLY A 103 11.19 -12.51 -12.39
CA GLY A 103 11.82 -12.31 -11.07
C GLY A 103 10.86 -12.33 -9.88
N GLU A 104 11.26 -11.70 -8.77
CA GLU A 104 10.45 -11.63 -7.54
C GLU A 104 10.01 -10.19 -7.26
N LEU A 105 8.73 -9.99 -6.95
CA LEU A 105 8.16 -8.75 -6.43
C LEU A 105 7.79 -8.92 -4.95
N ARG A 106 8.40 -8.12 -4.07
CA ARG A 106 8.18 -8.13 -2.62
C ARG A 106 7.34 -6.93 -2.22
N LEU A 107 6.06 -7.17 -1.95
CA LEU A 107 5.04 -6.16 -1.70
C LEU A 107 4.59 -6.16 -0.24
N GLY A 108 4.50 -4.97 0.34
CA GLY A 108 3.88 -4.75 1.66
C GLY A 108 2.52 -4.06 1.58
N CYS A 109 1.58 -4.41 2.44
CA CYS A 109 0.34 -3.62 2.59
C CYS A 109 -0.29 -3.78 3.99
N PRO A 110 -1.21 -2.89 4.40
CA PRO A 110 -1.96 -3.06 5.63
C PRO A 110 -3.08 -4.10 5.42
N PRO A 111 -3.45 -4.88 6.44
CA PRO A 111 -4.43 -5.98 6.32
C PRO A 111 -5.78 -5.56 5.70
N SER A 112 -6.19 -4.30 5.89
CA SER A 112 -7.43 -3.74 5.31
C SER A 112 -7.47 -3.80 3.77
N LEU A 113 -6.32 -3.77 3.10
CA LEU A 113 -6.22 -3.71 1.64
C LEU A 113 -6.05 -5.08 0.98
N THR A 114 -5.66 -6.11 1.75
CA THR A 114 -5.21 -7.38 1.19
C THR A 114 -6.25 -8.03 0.31
N ARG A 115 -7.51 -8.09 0.76
CA ARG A 115 -8.56 -8.86 0.06
C ARG A 115 -8.97 -8.22 -1.26
N HIS A 116 -9.31 -6.94 -1.24
CA HIS A 116 -9.99 -6.31 -2.38
C HIS A 116 -9.08 -5.54 -3.31
N LEU A 117 -8.12 -4.79 -2.77
CA LEU A 117 -7.23 -4.03 -3.63
C LEU A 117 -6.08 -4.92 -4.10
N ILE A 118 -5.37 -5.52 -3.15
CA ILE A 118 -4.17 -6.29 -3.47
C ILE A 118 -4.53 -7.64 -4.07
N GLY A 119 -5.54 -8.34 -3.55
CA GLY A 119 -5.98 -9.63 -4.07
C GLY A 119 -6.39 -9.57 -5.54
N GLU A 120 -7.30 -8.63 -5.88
CA GLU A 120 -7.76 -8.43 -7.26
C GLU A 120 -6.63 -7.94 -8.18
N ALA A 121 -5.76 -7.05 -7.69
CA ALA A 121 -4.58 -6.63 -8.44
C ALA A 121 -3.60 -7.79 -8.70
N LEU A 122 -3.37 -8.65 -7.72
CA LEU A 122 -2.47 -9.80 -7.86
C LEU A 122 -3.02 -10.86 -8.80
N GLU A 123 -4.33 -11.12 -8.77
CA GLU A 123 -4.97 -12.02 -9.73
C GLU A 123 -4.72 -11.55 -11.17
N GLN A 124 -5.01 -10.28 -11.45
CA GLN A 124 -4.81 -9.70 -12.77
C GLN A 124 -3.32 -9.65 -13.16
N TYR A 125 -2.43 -9.33 -12.21
CA TYR A 125 -1.00 -9.23 -12.42
C TYR A 125 -0.37 -10.59 -12.76
N LEU A 126 -0.66 -11.63 -11.97
CA LEU A 126 -0.10 -12.97 -12.16
C LEU A 126 -0.63 -13.65 -13.43
N ASN A 127 -1.86 -13.35 -13.84
CA ASN A 127 -2.40 -13.82 -15.12
C ASN A 127 -1.68 -13.19 -16.33
N ARG A 128 -1.21 -11.94 -16.20
CA ARG A 128 -0.47 -11.22 -17.26
C ARG A 128 1.02 -11.50 -17.25
N HIS A 129 1.58 -11.85 -16.09
CA HIS A 129 3.02 -12.02 -15.88
C HIS A 129 3.31 -13.32 -15.13
N PRO A 130 3.10 -14.49 -15.77
CA PRO A 130 3.19 -15.80 -15.11
C PRO A 130 4.62 -16.17 -14.66
N ARG A 131 5.64 -15.45 -15.13
CA ARG A 131 7.05 -15.64 -14.78
C ARG A 131 7.50 -14.82 -13.57
N VAL A 132 6.60 -14.02 -12.98
CA VAL A 132 6.87 -13.28 -11.75
C VAL A 132 6.40 -14.08 -10.53
N ARG A 133 7.24 -14.13 -9.50
CA ARG A 133 6.87 -14.58 -8.17
C ARG A 133 6.55 -13.38 -7.30
N VAL A 134 5.46 -13.42 -6.53
CA VAL A 134 5.12 -12.35 -5.59
C VAL A 134 5.28 -12.84 -4.15
N ARG A 135 5.93 -12.04 -3.32
CA ARG A 135 5.95 -12.19 -1.86
C ARG A 135 5.16 -11.04 -1.25
N LEU A 136 4.03 -11.34 -0.61
CA LEU A 136 3.18 -10.37 0.07
C LEU A 136 3.44 -10.41 1.59
N GLN A 137 3.59 -9.25 2.22
CA GLN A 137 3.68 -9.13 3.67
C GLN A 137 2.66 -8.11 4.21
N GLU A 138 1.89 -8.55 5.19
CA GLU A 138 0.97 -7.68 5.93
C GLU A 138 1.63 -7.10 7.16
N ALA A 139 1.54 -5.78 7.34
CA ALA A 139 1.94 -5.12 8.59
C ALA A 139 1.38 -3.70 8.70
N MET A 140 1.60 -3.06 9.85
CA MET A 140 1.30 -1.63 10.03
C MET A 140 2.31 -0.75 9.29
N SER A 141 1.90 0.48 8.92
CA SER A 141 2.67 1.42 8.10
C SER A 141 4.12 1.60 8.55
N ASP A 142 4.36 1.74 9.86
CA ASP A 142 5.71 1.96 10.38
C ASP A 142 6.64 0.78 10.16
N HIS A 143 6.13 -0.44 10.38
CA HIS A 143 6.90 -1.65 10.14
C HIS A 143 7.12 -1.87 8.64
N LEU A 144 6.12 -1.61 7.80
CA LEU A 144 6.27 -1.65 6.34
C LEU A 144 7.35 -0.69 5.85
N CYS A 145 7.40 0.53 6.39
CA CYS A 145 8.46 1.49 6.05
C CYS A 145 9.86 0.98 6.45
N GLN A 146 9.99 0.32 7.61
CA GLN A 146 11.27 -0.29 8.03
C GLN A 146 11.69 -1.43 7.11
N LEU A 147 10.75 -2.27 6.67
CA LEU A 147 11.02 -3.36 5.74
C LEU A 147 11.44 -2.84 4.36
N VAL A 148 10.83 -1.75 3.87
CA VAL A 148 11.27 -1.09 2.63
C VAL A 148 12.66 -0.48 2.80
N LEU A 149 12.91 0.27 3.88
CA LEU A 149 14.23 0.87 4.18
C LEU A 149 15.36 -0.17 4.28
N SER A 150 15.06 -1.32 4.88
CA SER A 150 16.00 -2.43 5.04
C SER A 150 16.10 -3.34 3.81
N ASP A 151 15.51 -2.94 2.68
CA ASP A 151 15.55 -3.68 1.42
C ASP A 151 14.90 -5.08 1.49
N GLN A 152 14.02 -5.32 2.47
CA GLN A 152 13.26 -6.56 2.61
C GLN A 152 11.98 -6.56 1.77
N LEU A 153 11.44 -5.38 1.47
CA LEU A 153 10.34 -5.15 0.54
C LEU A 153 10.80 -4.19 -0.56
N ASP A 154 10.34 -4.41 -1.79
CA ASP A 154 10.62 -3.51 -2.92
C ASP A 154 9.73 -2.27 -2.83
N MET A 155 8.49 -2.45 -2.36
CA MET A 155 7.52 -1.40 -2.17
C MET A 155 6.45 -1.78 -1.16
N ALA A 156 5.78 -0.79 -0.58
CA ALA A 156 4.63 -1.01 0.29
C ALA A 156 3.54 0.05 0.13
N ILE A 157 2.28 -0.32 0.35
CA ILE A 157 1.20 0.63 0.55
C ILE A 157 1.09 0.93 2.04
N ILE A 158 0.93 2.19 2.41
CA ILE A 158 0.78 2.65 3.79
C ILE A 158 -0.39 3.63 3.93
N SER A 159 -0.88 3.79 5.16
CA SER A 159 -2.02 4.68 5.50
C SER A 159 -1.60 6.05 6.04
N THR A 160 -0.32 6.39 5.92
CA THR A 160 0.27 7.60 6.48
C THR A 160 1.20 8.23 5.45
N PHE A 161 1.54 9.50 5.63
CA PHE A 161 2.64 10.11 4.89
C PHE A 161 3.94 9.81 5.64
N ALA A 162 4.86 9.08 5.00
CA ALA A 162 6.18 8.84 5.57
C ALA A 162 7.18 9.85 5.00
N SER A 163 7.49 10.90 5.77
CA SER A 163 8.61 11.79 5.47
C SER A 163 9.90 11.24 6.08
N LYS A 164 10.40 10.12 5.55
CA LYS A 164 11.66 9.50 6.01
C LYS A 164 12.75 9.66 4.95
N PRO A 165 14.01 9.95 5.33
CA PRO A 165 15.13 9.92 4.40
C PRO A 165 15.20 8.57 3.66
N HIS A 166 15.56 8.60 2.38
CA HIS A 166 15.67 7.42 1.51
C HIS A 166 14.36 6.71 1.16
N LEU A 167 13.21 7.19 1.66
CA LEU A 167 11.90 6.75 1.17
C LEU A 167 11.31 7.79 0.24
N GLU A 168 10.88 7.33 -0.92
CA GLU A 168 10.00 8.07 -1.80
C GLU A 168 8.55 7.65 -1.51
N THR A 169 7.72 8.64 -1.21
CA THR A 169 6.30 8.44 -0.92
C THR A 169 5.45 9.07 -2.02
N THR A 170 4.67 8.25 -2.72
CA THR A 170 3.74 8.69 -3.76
C THR A 170 2.29 8.54 -3.26
N PRO A 171 1.48 9.60 -3.19
CA PRO A 171 0.07 9.47 -2.80
C PRO A 171 -0.69 8.63 -3.84
N LEU A 172 -1.56 7.73 -3.37
CA LEU A 172 -2.41 6.89 -4.22
C LEU A 172 -3.84 7.40 -4.26
N TYR A 173 -4.54 7.36 -3.12
CA TYR A 173 -5.93 7.83 -3.02
C TYR A 173 -6.34 8.08 -1.57
N PRO A 174 -7.28 9.02 -1.34
CA PRO A 174 -7.90 9.19 -0.04
C PRO A 174 -8.91 8.07 0.19
N GLU A 175 -8.91 7.49 1.39
CA GLU A 175 -9.88 6.48 1.81
C GLU A 175 -10.67 6.95 3.04
N ALA A 176 -12.00 6.93 2.93
CA ALA A 176 -12.89 7.26 4.03
C ALA A 176 -12.83 6.19 5.13
N ILE A 177 -12.83 6.65 6.38
CA ILE A 177 -13.02 5.80 7.55
C ILE A 177 -14.52 5.71 7.83
N TRP A 178 -14.98 4.48 8.04
CA TRP A 178 -16.37 4.16 8.29
C TRP A 178 -16.53 3.66 9.71
N LEU A 179 -17.72 3.92 10.27
CA LEU A 179 -18.20 3.18 11.42
C LEU A 179 -18.95 1.95 10.89
N PHE A 180 -18.64 0.79 11.44
CA PHE A 180 -19.33 -0.46 11.18
C PHE A 180 -20.03 -0.94 12.44
N GLY A 181 -21.19 -1.53 12.25
CA GLY A 181 -22.05 -2.00 13.33
C GLY A 181 -22.92 -3.17 12.89
N PRO A 182 -23.80 -3.63 13.78
CA PRO A 182 -24.71 -4.73 13.50
C PRO A 182 -25.60 -4.43 12.28
N PRO A 183 -26.10 -5.45 11.57
CA PRO A 183 -26.99 -5.24 10.42
C PRO A 183 -28.15 -4.26 10.70
N GLY A 184 -28.43 -3.38 9.74
CA GLY A 184 -29.54 -2.42 9.80
C GLY A 184 -29.40 -1.26 10.79
N LYS A 185 -28.27 -1.13 11.51
CA LYS A 185 -28.06 -0.05 12.49
C LYS A 185 -27.48 1.24 11.90
N LEU A 186 -26.73 1.14 10.81
CA LEU A 186 -26.06 2.24 10.15
C LEU A 186 -26.47 2.32 8.68
N SER A 187 -26.39 3.53 8.12
CA SER A 187 -26.72 3.83 6.74
C SER A 187 -25.47 4.23 5.96
N ARG A 188 -25.27 3.60 4.80
CA ARG A 188 -24.17 3.91 3.87
C ARG A 188 -24.15 5.38 3.40
N ARG A 189 -25.32 6.05 3.46
CA ARG A 189 -25.53 7.40 2.93
C ARG A 189 -25.53 8.48 4.00
N THR A 190 -25.42 8.09 5.27
CA THR A 190 -25.57 9.02 6.39
C THR A 190 -24.28 9.06 7.19
N PRO A 191 -23.53 10.17 7.11
CA PRO A 191 -22.35 10.34 7.94
C PRO A 191 -22.67 10.22 9.43
N VAL A 192 -21.83 9.49 10.16
CA VAL A 192 -21.95 9.31 11.60
C VAL A 192 -21.11 10.39 12.30
N PRO A 193 -21.72 11.24 13.14
CA PRO A 193 -20.98 12.27 13.87
C PRO A 193 -20.20 11.66 15.04
N LEU A 194 -19.06 12.27 15.40
CA LEU A 194 -18.22 11.82 16.52
C LEU A 194 -18.98 11.72 17.86
N GLN A 195 -19.94 12.62 18.09
CA GLN A 195 -20.77 12.63 19.30
C GLN A 195 -21.65 11.37 19.42
N ALA A 196 -22.08 10.78 18.29
CA ALA A 196 -22.80 9.52 18.30
C ALA A 196 -21.84 8.37 18.62
N ILE A 197 -20.65 8.37 18.01
CA ILE A 197 -19.60 7.36 18.22
C ILE A 197 -19.17 7.30 19.69
N ALA A 198 -19.01 8.45 20.35
CA ALA A 198 -18.66 8.57 21.77
C ALA A 198 -19.59 7.78 22.72
N LYS A 199 -20.84 7.54 22.30
CA LYS A 199 -21.86 6.88 23.11
C LYS A 199 -21.90 5.36 22.88
N LEU A 200 -21.22 4.85 21.86
CA LEU A 200 -21.28 3.45 21.44
C LEU A 200 -20.18 2.61 22.12
N PRO A 201 -20.40 1.30 22.34
CA PRO A 201 -19.34 0.37 22.72
C PRO A 201 -18.44 0.06 21.52
N LEU A 202 -17.17 0.46 21.60
CA LEU A 202 -16.22 0.40 20.50
C LEU A 202 -15.28 -0.81 20.59
N LEU A 203 -15.07 -1.46 19.44
CA LEU A 203 -14.11 -2.52 19.20
C LEU A 203 -13.02 -1.92 18.31
N LEU A 204 -11.85 -1.61 18.86
CA LEU A 204 -10.81 -0.84 18.16
C LEU A 204 -9.54 -1.67 17.94
N SER A 205 -8.78 -1.32 16.91
CA SER A 205 -7.41 -1.83 16.70
C SER A 205 -6.47 -1.41 17.83
N MET A 206 -5.27 -1.98 17.89
CA MET A 206 -4.26 -1.56 18.86
C MET A 206 -3.83 -0.08 18.66
N PRO A 207 -3.32 0.62 19.69
CA PRO A 207 -2.99 2.06 19.61
C PRO A 207 -2.00 2.48 18.51
N ASN A 208 -1.17 1.56 18.01
CA ASN A 208 -0.23 1.79 16.91
C ASN A 208 -0.88 1.82 15.51
N ASN A 209 -2.20 1.68 15.42
CA ASN A 209 -2.94 1.73 14.17
C ASN A 209 -3.25 3.19 13.76
N ALA A 210 -2.90 3.56 12.52
CA ALA A 210 -3.10 4.92 12.00
C ALA A 210 -4.58 5.38 11.98
N THR A 211 -5.52 4.46 11.72
CA THR A 211 -6.96 4.77 11.76
C THR A 211 -7.42 5.05 13.18
N ARG A 212 -6.97 4.23 14.15
CA ARG A 212 -7.25 4.49 15.56
C ARG A 212 -6.69 5.83 15.97
N ALA A 213 -5.39 6.07 15.78
CA ALA A 213 -4.75 7.33 16.17
C ALA A 213 -5.45 8.58 15.60
N LEU A 214 -5.89 8.52 14.33
CA LEU A 214 -6.66 9.60 13.72
C LEU A 214 -8.03 9.79 14.40
N LEU A 215 -8.75 8.71 14.71
CA LEU A 215 -10.01 8.79 15.44
C LEU A 215 -9.82 9.36 16.85
N GLU A 216 -8.81 8.89 17.61
CA GLU A 216 -8.55 9.38 18.98
C GLU A 216 -8.25 10.87 18.97
N ARG A 217 -7.40 11.33 18.03
CA ARG A 217 -7.08 12.74 17.85
C ARG A 217 -8.35 13.56 17.61
N ARG A 218 -9.23 13.13 16.70
CA ARG A 218 -10.47 13.86 16.36
C ARG A 218 -11.48 13.84 17.51
N MET A 219 -11.54 12.76 18.28
CA MET A 219 -12.36 12.69 19.50
C MET A 219 -11.84 13.67 20.57
N ALA A 220 -10.53 13.72 20.78
CA ALA A 220 -9.89 14.63 21.72
C ALA A 220 -10.07 16.11 21.33
N GLU A 221 -9.88 16.46 20.04
CA GLU A 221 -10.13 17.81 19.50
C GLU A 221 -11.60 18.25 19.72
N ALA A 222 -12.54 17.30 19.77
CA ALA A 222 -13.95 17.55 20.05
C ALA A 222 -14.32 17.48 21.55
N GLY A 223 -13.36 17.24 22.45
CA GLY A 223 -13.61 17.07 23.89
C GLY A 223 -14.41 15.80 24.23
N LEU A 224 -14.36 14.78 23.38
CA LEU A 224 -15.12 13.53 23.53
C LEU A 224 -14.20 12.39 23.98
N THR A 225 -14.76 11.48 24.78
CA THR A 225 -14.11 10.23 25.18
C THR A 225 -14.75 9.02 24.49
N MET A 226 -13.93 8.04 24.16
CA MET A 226 -14.36 6.77 23.55
C MET A 226 -14.65 5.73 24.64
N LYS A 227 -15.69 4.91 24.43
CA LYS A 227 -15.98 3.74 25.26
C LYS A 227 -15.42 2.48 24.61
N VAL A 228 -14.15 2.21 24.83
CA VAL A 228 -13.47 1.04 24.25
C VAL A 228 -13.83 -0.21 25.05
N LEU A 229 -14.47 -1.18 24.39
CA LEU A 229 -14.90 -2.46 24.97
C LEU A 229 -13.88 -3.57 24.68
N VAL A 230 -13.29 -3.58 23.47
CA VAL A 230 -12.29 -4.56 23.05
C VAL A 230 -11.20 -3.87 22.24
N GLU A 231 -9.96 -4.28 22.46
CA GLU A 231 -8.78 -3.89 21.68
C GLU A 231 -8.20 -5.12 20.97
N THR A 232 -8.16 -5.11 19.64
CA THR A 232 -7.60 -6.23 18.85
C THR A 232 -7.29 -5.83 17.42
N ASP A 233 -6.18 -6.33 16.87
CA ASP A 233 -5.85 -6.20 15.44
C ASP A 233 -6.45 -7.33 14.59
N SER A 234 -7.17 -8.28 15.20
CA SER A 234 -7.82 -9.36 14.48
C SER A 234 -9.14 -8.91 13.85
N ILE A 235 -9.11 -8.70 12.52
CA ILE A 235 -10.29 -8.40 11.71
C ILE A 235 -11.38 -9.46 11.91
N ALA A 236 -11.00 -10.74 12.04
CA ALA A 236 -11.94 -11.84 12.22
C ALA A 236 -12.69 -11.77 13.57
N VAL A 237 -11.99 -11.39 14.65
CA VAL A 237 -12.61 -11.20 15.97
C VAL A 237 -13.58 -10.02 15.94
N VAL A 238 -13.14 -8.88 15.40
CA VAL A 238 -14.00 -7.69 15.25
C VAL A 238 -15.25 -8.04 14.46
N HIS A 239 -15.10 -8.72 13.32
CA HIS A 239 -16.22 -9.16 12.49
C HIS A 239 -17.22 -10.00 13.29
N ASN A 240 -16.76 -11.02 14.02
CA ASN A 240 -17.63 -11.88 14.81
C ASN A 240 -18.42 -11.11 15.88
N LEU A 241 -17.75 -10.21 16.60
CA LEU A 241 -18.35 -9.43 17.67
C LEU A 241 -19.36 -8.39 17.16
N VAL A 242 -19.06 -7.73 16.04
CA VAL A 242 -20.00 -6.78 15.43
C VAL A 242 -21.25 -7.52 14.91
N GLN A 243 -21.08 -8.66 14.23
CA GLN A 243 -22.21 -9.48 13.77
C GLN A 243 -23.12 -9.93 14.92
N LYS A 244 -22.54 -10.24 16.08
CA LYS A 244 -23.26 -10.63 17.30
C LYS A 244 -23.89 -9.47 18.05
N GLY A 245 -23.75 -8.23 17.59
CA GLY A 245 -24.36 -7.08 18.27
C GLY A 245 -23.56 -6.53 19.46
N ILE A 246 -22.33 -7.01 19.69
CA ILE A 246 -21.54 -6.67 20.88
C ILE A 246 -21.03 -5.23 20.84
N GLY A 247 -20.69 -4.72 19.64
CA GLY A 247 -20.18 -3.36 19.50
C GLY A 247 -20.04 -2.88 18.08
N TYR A 248 -19.36 -1.74 17.96
CA TYR A 248 -19.11 -1.03 16.70
C TYR A 248 -17.61 -0.87 16.51
N THR A 249 -17.15 -0.79 15.27
CA THR A 249 -15.73 -0.57 14.96
C THR A 249 -15.56 0.57 13.97
N ALA A 250 -14.46 1.30 14.08
CA ALA A 250 -14.07 2.32 13.11
C ALA A 250 -12.88 1.80 12.30
N ALA A 251 -13.04 1.69 10.99
CA ALA A 251 -12.01 1.15 10.11
C ALA A 251 -12.10 1.78 8.70
N PRO A 252 -11.05 1.68 7.87
CA PRO A 252 -11.15 2.02 6.46
C PRO A 252 -12.26 1.23 5.77
N PHE A 253 -12.93 1.82 4.78
CA PHE A 253 -14.02 1.16 4.04
C PHE A 253 -13.65 -0.24 3.52
N SER A 254 -12.42 -0.38 2.99
CA SER A 254 -11.88 -1.63 2.46
C SER A 254 -11.90 -2.80 3.45
N SER A 255 -11.79 -2.55 4.77
CA SER A 255 -11.68 -3.59 5.79
C SER A 255 -12.90 -4.52 5.90
N HIS A 256 -14.11 -4.00 5.64
CA HIS A 256 -15.36 -4.73 5.87
C HIS A 256 -16.39 -4.57 4.74
N GLN A 257 -15.96 -4.17 3.54
CA GLN A 257 -16.87 -3.94 2.44
C GLN A 257 -17.68 -5.19 2.02
N ASP A 258 -17.09 -6.38 2.12
CA ASP A 258 -17.81 -7.64 1.84
C ASP A 258 -18.91 -7.90 2.85
N SER A 259 -18.64 -7.63 4.13
CA SER A 259 -19.61 -7.80 5.20
C SER A 259 -20.79 -6.85 5.03
N ILE A 260 -20.55 -5.64 4.51
CA ILE A 260 -21.63 -4.72 4.11
C ILE A 260 -22.40 -5.29 2.90
N LYS A 261 -21.70 -5.73 1.85
CA LYS A 261 -22.34 -6.28 0.62
C LYS A 261 -23.19 -7.52 0.94
N ALA A 262 -22.72 -8.38 1.84
CA ALA A 262 -23.41 -9.59 2.27
C ALA A 262 -24.52 -9.34 3.31
N GLY A 263 -24.74 -8.08 3.74
CA GLY A 263 -25.75 -7.75 4.75
C GLY A 263 -25.42 -8.26 6.16
N LEU A 264 -24.19 -8.74 6.37
CA LEU A 264 -23.69 -9.27 7.63
C LEU A 264 -23.33 -8.18 8.64
N MET A 265 -23.04 -6.97 8.14
CA MET A 265 -22.81 -5.77 8.92
C MET A 265 -23.49 -4.60 8.22
N SER A 266 -23.74 -3.52 8.95
CA SER A 266 -24.06 -2.23 8.35
C SER A 266 -22.92 -1.24 8.62
N GLY A 267 -22.80 -0.22 7.78
CA GLY A 267 -21.79 0.81 7.96
C GLY A 267 -22.21 2.15 7.39
N GLY A 268 -21.60 3.21 7.91
CA GLY A 268 -21.73 4.58 7.41
C GLY A 268 -20.42 5.35 7.57
N PRO A 269 -20.12 6.30 6.68
CA PRO A 269 -18.88 7.08 6.75
C PRO A 269 -18.85 7.89 8.06
N ILE A 270 -17.68 8.04 8.67
CA ILE A 270 -17.50 8.97 9.79
C ILE A 270 -17.26 10.36 9.19
N ALA A 271 -17.97 11.37 9.70
CA ALA A 271 -17.88 12.72 9.15
C ALA A 271 -16.43 13.24 9.17
N ASP A 272 -15.96 13.72 8.00
CA ASP A 272 -14.65 14.33 7.79
C ASP A 272 -13.46 13.47 8.24
N LEU A 273 -13.58 12.14 8.20
CA LEU A 273 -12.52 11.22 8.62
C LEU A 273 -11.99 10.41 7.43
N VAL A 274 -10.80 10.78 6.96
CA VAL A 274 -10.17 10.22 5.76
C VAL A 274 -8.69 9.96 6.06
N ILE A 275 -8.17 8.82 5.58
CA ILE A 275 -6.74 8.51 5.55
C ILE A 275 -6.22 8.61 4.13
N GLN A 276 -4.95 9.00 3.97
CA GLN A 276 -4.31 8.98 2.66
C GLN A 276 -3.59 7.63 2.49
N ARG A 277 -3.97 6.85 1.47
CA ARG A 277 -3.18 5.71 1.04
C ARG A 277 -2.03 6.20 0.18
N SER A 278 -0.83 5.77 0.50
CA SER A 278 0.39 6.16 -0.22
C SER A 278 1.22 4.92 -0.52
N LEU A 279 1.89 4.93 -1.66
CA LEU A 279 2.94 3.99 -1.99
C LEU A 279 4.26 4.51 -1.43
N VAL A 280 5.03 3.62 -0.80
CA VAL A 280 6.42 3.89 -0.42
C VAL A 280 7.36 2.92 -1.10
N ARG A 281 8.49 3.44 -1.57
CA ARG A 281 9.62 2.67 -2.06
C ARG A 281 10.92 3.34 -1.61
N ARG A 282 12.04 2.65 -1.77
CA ARG A 282 13.35 3.29 -1.62
C ARG A 282 13.62 4.24 -2.79
N SER A 283 14.13 5.43 -2.47
CA SER A 283 14.45 6.46 -3.47
C SER A 283 15.77 6.19 -4.18
N ASP A 284 16.69 5.46 -3.55
CA ASP A 284 18.03 5.10 -4.06
C ASP A 284 18.06 3.76 -4.82
N ARG A 285 16.87 3.21 -5.11
CA ARG A 285 16.70 1.96 -5.87
C ARG A 285 16.02 2.24 -7.20
N PRO A 286 16.48 1.59 -8.30
CA PRO A 286 15.74 1.61 -9.54
C PRO A 286 14.41 0.89 -9.37
N ILE A 287 13.41 1.29 -10.16
CA ILE A 287 12.13 0.59 -10.22
C ILE A 287 12.30 -0.56 -11.24
N THR A 288 12.15 -1.80 -10.76
CA THR A 288 12.24 -2.99 -11.63
C THR A 288 11.02 -3.07 -12.56
N ARG A 289 11.13 -3.85 -13.65
CA ARG A 289 9.99 -4.07 -14.56
C ARG A 289 8.82 -4.77 -13.87
N ALA A 290 9.10 -5.70 -12.96
CA ALA A 290 8.06 -6.36 -12.16
C ALA A 290 7.28 -5.33 -11.32
N MET A 291 7.97 -4.39 -10.68
CA MET A 291 7.34 -3.28 -9.96
C MET A 291 6.54 -2.36 -10.89
N GLN A 292 7.10 -1.96 -12.04
CA GLN A 292 6.42 -1.10 -13.01
C GLN A 292 5.12 -1.73 -13.52
N ALA A 293 5.18 -3.01 -13.91
CA ALA A 293 4.02 -3.75 -14.38
C ALA A 293 2.95 -3.88 -13.29
N PHE A 294 3.36 -4.14 -12.03
CA PHE A 294 2.41 -4.20 -10.91
C PHE A 294 1.79 -2.84 -10.62
N LEU A 295 2.55 -1.75 -10.72
CA LEU A 295 2.03 -0.39 -10.52
C LEU A 295 0.94 -0.01 -11.52
N ILE A 296 1.08 -0.42 -12.79
CA ILE A 296 0.05 -0.22 -13.81
C ILE A 296 -1.23 -0.94 -13.40
N VAL A 297 -1.12 -2.22 -13.05
CA VAL A 297 -2.27 -3.03 -12.60
C VAL A 297 -2.92 -2.43 -11.34
N LEU A 298 -2.11 -2.00 -10.38
CA LEU A 298 -2.60 -1.39 -9.15
C LEU A 298 -3.34 -0.08 -9.43
N GLN A 299 -2.83 0.76 -10.34
CA GLN A 299 -3.49 2.01 -10.74
C GLN A 299 -4.83 1.76 -11.43
N ASP A 300 -4.91 0.75 -12.31
CA ASP A 300 -6.17 0.32 -12.93
C ASP A 300 -7.19 -0.09 -11.86
N GLN A 301 -6.75 -0.90 -10.88
CA GLN A 301 -7.60 -1.36 -9.78
C GLN A 301 -8.07 -0.24 -8.85
N ILE A 302 -7.20 0.72 -8.53
CA ILE A 302 -7.56 1.91 -7.76
C ILE A 302 -8.59 2.74 -8.52
N THR A 303 -8.43 2.90 -9.83
CA THR A 303 -9.36 3.67 -10.65
C THR A 303 -10.73 2.99 -10.72
N TYR A 304 -10.74 1.67 -10.89
CA TYR A 304 -11.97 0.86 -10.95
C TYR A 304 -12.70 0.81 -9.60
N SER A 305 -11.96 0.55 -8.51
CA SER A 305 -12.49 0.50 -7.15
C SER A 305 -12.86 1.89 -6.60
N GLY A 306 -12.07 2.90 -6.94
CA GLY A 306 -12.26 4.30 -6.53
C GLY A 306 -13.50 4.93 -7.17
N PHE A 307 -13.87 4.54 -8.40
CA PHE A 307 -15.12 4.95 -9.01
C PHE A 307 -16.34 4.43 -8.22
N LEU A 308 -16.27 3.21 -7.68
CA LEU A 308 -17.32 2.65 -6.84
C LEU A 308 -17.39 3.28 -5.44
N ALA A 309 -16.24 3.62 -4.84
CA ALA A 309 -16.20 4.26 -3.52
C ALA A 309 -16.64 5.74 -3.53
N MET A 310 -16.31 6.50 -4.59
CA MET A 310 -16.68 7.92 -4.70
C MET A 310 -18.11 8.17 -5.20
N CYS A 311 -18.66 7.32 -6.08
CA CYS A 311 -20.04 7.48 -6.57
C CYS A 311 -21.09 7.27 -5.47
N ASP A 312 -20.79 6.52 -4.40
CA ASP A 312 -21.74 6.30 -3.29
C ASP A 312 -21.71 7.42 -2.23
N LEU A 313 -20.65 8.25 -2.20
CA LEU A 313 -20.43 9.29 -1.18
C LEU A 313 -20.80 10.71 -1.65
N SER A 314 -20.99 10.96 -2.95
CA SER A 314 -21.08 12.31 -3.52
C SER A 314 -22.46 12.76 -4.05
N ALA A 315 -23.52 11.96 -3.93
CA ALA A 315 -24.84 12.35 -4.45
C ALA A 315 -25.87 12.72 -3.37
N PRO A 316 -25.97 13.99 -2.93
CA PRO A 316 -27.19 14.49 -2.32
C PRO A 316 -28.27 14.59 -3.41
N ARG A 317 -29.26 13.69 -3.41
CA ARG A 317 -30.47 13.88 -4.24
C ARG A 317 -31.19 15.12 -3.73
N ARG A 318 -31.22 16.17 -4.57
CA ARG A 318 -32.18 17.28 -4.52
C ARG A 318 -33.52 16.77 -4.02
N LYS A 319 -34.03 17.34 -2.92
CA LYS A 319 -35.42 17.14 -2.46
C LYS A 319 -36.33 17.28 -3.68
N LYS A 320 -37.03 16.20 -4.06
CA LYS A 320 -38.19 16.30 -4.96
C LYS A 320 -39.15 17.26 -4.26
N ARG A 321 -39.23 18.50 -4.75
CA ARG A 321 -40.36 19.38 -4.45
C ARG A 321 -41.59 18.60 -4.88
N SER A 322 -42.42 18.26 -3.91
CA SER A 322 -43.77 17.76 -4.09
C SER A 322 -44.54 18.78 -4.93
N SER A 323 -44.66 18.54 -6.23
CA SER A 323 -45.67 19.16 -7.06
C SER A 323 -47.00 18.49 -6.76
N SER A 324 -47.64 18.90 -5.67
CA SER A 324 -49.07 18.70 -5.46
C SER A 324 -49.68 20.06 -5.09
N ASN A 325 -50.75 20.41 -5.79
CA ASN A 325 -51.62 21.58 -5.61
C ASN A 325 -51.08 22.93 -6.13
N ASN A 326 -51.47 23.30 -7.35
CA ASN A 326 -52.61 24.20 -7.52
C ASN A 326 -53.12 24.24 -8.98
N ARG A 327 -54.04 23.34 -9.32
CA ARG A 327 -55.01 23.59 -10.40
C ARG A 327 -56.21 24.28 -9.74
N LYS A 328 -56.37 25.58 -9.99
CA LYS A 328 -57.65 26.32 -10.15
C LYS A 328 -57.42 27.80 -9.90
N ARG A 329 -57.39 28.60 -10.98
CA ARG A 329 -58.19 29.82 -11.15
C ARG A 329 -57.83 30.49 -12.48
N LEU A 330 -58.60 30.15 -13.51
CA LEU A 330 -58.87 31.03 -14.64
C LEU A 330 -60.28 31.56 -14.41
N SER A 331 -60.44 32.86 -14.21
CA SER A 331 -61.55 33.64 -14.79
C SER A 331 -61.43 35.13 -14.46
N SER A 332 -61.55 35.93 -15.52
CA SER A 332 -62.11 37.28 -15.58
C SER A 332 -61.39 38.44 -14.85
N LYS A 333 -60.78 39.35 -15.62
CA LYS A 333 -61.46 40.59 -16.06
C LYS A 333 -60.60 41.36 -17.07
N ARG A 334 -61.27 41.82 -18.13
CA ARG A 334 -60.80 42.77 -19.14
C ARG A 334 -60.65 44.18 -18.52
N ILE A 335 -59.88 45.04 -19.20
CA ILE A 335 -60.21 46.41 -19.69
C ILE A 335 -59.06 47.45 -19.48
N HIS A 336 -58.68 48.07 -20.62
CA HIS A 336 -57.98 49.36 -20.90
C HIS A 336 -56.53 49.60 -20.40
N GLY A 337 -55.59 50.18 -21.16
CA GLY A 337 -55.61 50.85 -22.47
C GLY A 337 -54.17 51.16 -22.97
N PHE A 338 -54.03 51.34 -24.29
CA PHE A 338 -52.88 51.89 -25.02
C PHE A 338 -52.88 53.45 -24.94
N PRO A 339 -51.94 54.22 -25.57
CA PRO A 339 -50.60 53.92 -26.14
C PRO A 339 -49.51 54.97 -25.78
N GLY A 340 -48.24 54.68 -26.13
CA GLY A 340 -47.18 55.69 -26.23
C GLY A 340 -46.05 55.25 -27.16
N ARG A 341 -46.01 55.82 -28.37
CA ARG A 341 -45.02 55.62 -29.45
C ARG A 341 -43.71 56.38 -29.20
N SER A 342 -42.58 55.82 -29.64
CA SER A 342 -41.54 56.46 -30.48
C SER A 342 -40.32 55.51 -30.62
N ARG A 343 -40.03 54.96 -31.81
CA ARG A 343 -38.97 55.40 -32.77
C ARG A 343 -37.57 55.46 -32.13
N GLY A 344 -36.49 54.85 -32.63
CA GLY A 344 -36.19 54.12 -33.87
C GLY A 344 -34.68 53.81 -33.92
N SER A 345 -34.25 53.16 -35.03
CA SER A 345 -32.86 53.00 -35.57
C SER A 345 -31.81 52.29 -34.69
N GLU A 346 -30.86 51.47 -35.14
CA GLU A 346 -30.34 50.92 -36.40
C GLU A 346 -29.39 49.75 -35.97
N VAL A 347 -29.33 48.57 -36.61
CA VAL A 347 -28.42 48.17 -37.74
C VAL A 347 -26.94 48.53 -37.45
N ALA A 348 -25.86 47.74 -37.54
CA ALA A 348 -25.46 46.47 -38.19
C ALA A 348 -24.17 45.98 -37.44
N ASP A 349 -23.93 44.69 -37.25
CA ASP A 349 -23.25 43.71 -38.14
C ASP A 349 -21.70 43.66 -38.05
N ARG A 350 -21.21 42.40 -37.99
CA ARG A 350 -19.92 41.86 -38.51
C ARG A 350 -18.54 42.10 -37.83
N SER A 351 -18.05 40.98 -37.28
CA SER A 351 -16.87 40.20 -37.73
C SER A 351 -15.41 40.65 -37.47
N GLY A 352 -14.57 39.65 -37.14
CA GLY A 352 -13.11 39.63 -37.34
C GLY A 352 -12.34 39.11 -36.12
N ARG A 353 -12.03 37.81 -35.99
CA ARG A 353 -10.76 37.17 -36.40
C ARG A 353 -9.50 38.01 -36.18
N ARG A 354 -8.70 37.66 -35.18
CA ARG A 354 -7.37 37.04 -35.35
C ARG A 354 -6.90 36.42 -34.04
#